data_AF-A0ABD6B0U4-F1
#
_entry.id   AF-A0ABD6B0U4-F1
#
_cell.length_a   1.000
_cell.length_b   1.000
_cell.length_c   1.000
_cell.angle_alpha   90.00
_cell.angle_beta   90.00
_cell.angle_gamma   90.00
#
_symmetry.space_group_name_H-M   'P 1'
#
loop_
_entity.id
_entity.type
_entity.pdbx_description
1 polymer ?
#
loop_
_entity_poly.entity_id
_entity_poly.type
_entity_poly.pdbx_seq_one_letter_code
_entity_poly.pdbx_strand_id
1 'polypeptide(L)' 'MVEQVLGTCSSCGQVYSVRKHGDALVVPTSDGNCRCGNESFREVTAASLAG' A
#
# COMPACT_ATOMS: atom_id res chain seq x y z
N MET A 1 -7.97 14.14 5.08
CA MET A 1 -8.32 13.84 3.66
C MET A 1 -7.84 12.43 3.37
N VAL A 2 -8.59 11.66 2.57
CA VAL A 2 -8.19 10.30 2.17
C VAL A 2 -7.78 10.38 0.71
N GLU A 3 -6.52 10.07 0.41
CA GLU A 3 -6.01 9.98 -0.96
C GLU A 3 -5.82 8.52 -1.35
N GLN A 4 -6.23 8.14 -2.56
CA GLN A 4 -5.93 6.82 -3.07
C GLN A 4 -4.57 6.85 -3.75
N VAL A 5 -3.62 6.08 -3.23
CA VAL A 5 -2.24 5.97 -3.73
C VAL A 5 -1.91 4.50 -4.01
N LEU A 6 -0.78 4.25 -4.66
CA LEU A 6 -0.25 2.90 -4.81
C LEU A 6 0.66 2.57 -3.63
N GLY A 7 0.49 1.37 -3.06
CA GLY A 7 1.31 0.85 -1.99
C GLY A 7 1.79 -0.56 -2.32
N THR A 8 3.06 -0.84 -2.06
CA THR A 8 3.64 -2.17 -2.22
C THR A 8 3.62 -2.90 -0.87
N CYS A 9 3.11 -4.13 -0.88
CA CYS A 9 3.15 -5.01 0.27
C CYS A 9 4.60 -5.38 0.61
N SER A 10 5.04 -5.16 1.84
CA SER A 10 6.43 -5.42 2.24
C SER A 10 6.78 -6.92 2.30
N SER A 11 5.78 -7.80 2.38
CA SER A 11 6.01 -9.26 2.42
C SER A 11 6.09 -9.87 1.02
N CYS A 12 5.06 -9.67 0.19
CA CYS A 12 4.99 -10.29 -1.14
C CYS A 12 5.43 -9.37 -2.30
N GLY A 13 5.78 -8.11 -2.04
CA GLY A 13 6.22 -7.16 -3.07
C GLY A 13 5.15 -6.80 -4.10
N GLN A 14 3.90 -7.22 -3.89
CA GLN A 14 2.79 -6.91 -4.78
C GLN A 14 2.29 -5.48 -4.56
N VAL A 15 1.96 -4.82 -5.67
CA VAL A 15 1.39 -3.47 -5.68
C VAL A 15 -0.12 -3.55 -5.49
N TYR A 16 -0.63 -2.75 -4.57
CA TYR A 16 -2.05 -2.60 -4.25
C TYR A 16 -2.45 -1.13 -4.29
N SER A 17 -3.71 -0.87 -4.64
CA SER A 17 -4.31 0.45 -4.44
C SER A 17 -4.64 0.59 -2.95
N VAL A 18 -3.96 1.51 -2.27
CA VAL A 18 -4.14 1.76 -0.84
C VAL A 18 -4.70 3.17 -0.63
N ARG A 19 -5.37 3.38 0.50
CA ARG A 19 -5.90 4.68 0.92
C ARG A 19 -4.95 5.27 1.95
N LYS A 20 -4.36 6.41 1.62
CA LYS A 20 -3.55 7.22 2.53
C LYS A 20 -4.45 8.14 3.34
N HIS A 21 -4.41 8.00 4.66
CA HIS A 21 -5.10 8.87 5.59
C HIS A 21 -4.07 9.53 6.52
N GLY A 22 -3.59 10.71 6.11
CA GLY A 22 -2.46 11.36 6.76
C GLY A 22 -1.16 10.56 6.50
N ASP A 23 -0.56 10.02 7.56
CA ASP A 23 0.65 9.19 7.49
C ASP A 23 0.33 7.68 7.44
N ALA A 24 -0.93 7.29 7.67
CA ALA A 24 -1.35 5.89 7.64
C ALA A 24 -1.73 5.43 6.23
N LEU A 25 -1.23 4.25 5.83
CA LEU A 25 -1.60 3.56 4.60
C LEU A 25 -2.52 2.39 4.95
N VAL A 26 -3.73 2.39 4.40
CA VAL A 26 -4.75 1.35 4.67
C VAL A 26 -5.20 0.73 3.36
N VAL A 27 -5.24 -0.59 3.27
CA VAL A 27 -5.72 -1.26 2.04
C VAL A 27 -7.23 -1.42 2.10
N PRO A 28 -7.95 -1.13 1.02
CA PRO A 28 -9.39 -1.35 0.93
C PRO A 28 -9.73 -2.85 0.70
N THR A 29 -8.99 -3.77 1.30
CA THR A 29 -9.36 -5.20 1.35
C THR A 29 -10.24 -5.44 2.58
N SER A 30 -11.13 -6.43 2.54
CA SER A 30 -12.05 -6.73 3.65
C SER A 30 -11.33 -6.94 4.99
N ASP A 31 -10.12 -7.50 4.93
CA ASP A 31 -9.28 -7.79 6.10
C ASP A 31 -8.17 -6.74 6.33
N GLY A 32 -8.06 -5.72 5.49
CA GLY A 32 -6.96 -4.73 5.52
C GLY A 32 -5.58 -5.28 5.14
N ASN A 33 -5.51 -6.56 4.73
CA ASN A 33 -4.29 -7.30 4.46
C ASN A 33 -4.01 -7.46 2.96
N CYS A 34 -2.73 -7.68 2.62
CA CYS A 34 -2.29 -8.14 1.31
C CYS A 34 -2.79 -9.58 1.08
N ARG A 35 -2.75 -10.06 -0.17
CA ARG A 35 -3.00 -11.48 -0.48
C ARG A 35 -2.06 -12.45 0.23
N CYS A 36 -0.87 -12.01 0.62
CA CYS A 36 0.07 -12.79 1.43
C CYS A 36 -0.21 -12.75 2.94
N GLY A 37 -1.28 -12.08 3.39
CA GLY A 37 -1.67 -12.04 4.80
C GLY A 37 -0.90 -11.02 5.66
N ASN A 38 -0.23 -10.05 5.05
CA ASN A 38 0.50 -8.98 5.76
C ASN A 38 -0.28 -7.66 5.71
N GLU A 39 -0.17 -6.84 6.76
CA GLU A 39 -0.75 -5.48 6.85
C GLU A 39 0.29 -4.37 6.57
N SER A 40 1.57 -4.72 6.37
CA SER A 40 2.63 -3.74 6.17
C SER A 40 2.76 -3.32 4.70
N PHE A 41 2.46 -2.05 4.43
CA PHE A 41 2.55 -1.43 3.11
C PHE A 41 3.53 -0.28 3.10
N ARG A 42 4.20 -0.10 1.96
CA ARG A 42 5.05 1.05 1.67
C ARG A 42 4.47 1.80 0.48
N GLU A 43 4.40 3.12 0.57
CA GLU A 43 3.95 3.96 -0.55
C GLU A 43 4.89 3.80 -1.75
N VAL A 44 4.31 3.59 -2.93
CA VAL A 44 5.03 3.62 -4.20
C VAL A 44 5.09 5.06 -4.66
N THR A 45 6.24 5.70 -4.43
CA THR A 45 6.51 7.04 -4.97
C THR A 45 7.17 6.91 -6.34
N ALA A 46 7.10 7.95 -7.16
CA ALA A 46 7.75 7.98 -8.47
C ALA A 46 9.27 7.69 -8.40
N ALA A 47 9.90 7.94 -7.25
CA ALA A 47 11.29 7.57 -6.99
C ALA A 47 11.52 6.05 -6.98
N SER A 48 10.50 5.24 -6.67
CA SER A 48 10.57 3.77 -6.67
C SER A 48 10.43 3.14 -8.06
N LEU A 49 10.02 3.91 -9.08
CA LEU A 49 9.81 3.43 -10.45
C LEU A 49 10.98 3.76 -11.40
N ALA A 50 11.96 4.55 -10.95
CA ALA A 50 13.08 5.04 -11.76
C ALA A 50 14.41 4.29 -11.54
N GLY A 51 14.37 3.14 -10.87
CA GLY A 51 15.54 2.29 -10.59
C GLY A 51 15.71 1.16 -11.59
#